data_AF-A0AAD9P7M9-F1
#
_entry.id   AF-A0AAD9P7M9-F1
#
_cell.length_a   1.000
_cell.length_b   1.000
_cell.length_c   1.000
_cell.angle_alpha   90.00
_cell.angle_beta   90.00
_cell.angle_gamma   90.00
#
_symmetry.space_group_name_H-M   'P 1'
#
loop_
_entity.id
_entity.type
_entity.pdbx_description
1 polymer ?
#
loop_
_entity_poly.entity_id
_entity_poly.type
_entity_poly.pdbx_seq_one_letter_code
_entity_poly.pdbx_strand_id
1 'polypeptide(L)'
;MTRTLKARPCPFSAGRDKVDSAMRGRSSQNQWSGWSDWSTCTLTCGQGTRMRRRDCVGMEDDTLVRREAAQCRGRAVEHYLCRLAGPLAVVNS
;
A
#
# COMPACT_ATOMS: atom_id res chain seq x y z
N MET A 1 -3.21 -30.61 -23.60
CA MET A 1 -2.27 -30.26 -22.51
C MET A 1 -2.64 -28.89 -21.98
N THR A 2 -3.49 -28.82 -20.95
CA THR A 2 -3.96 -27.56 -20.37
C THR A 2 -2.84 -26.90 -19.59
N ARG A 3 -2.33 -25.77 -20.08
CA ARG A 3 -1.35 -24.93 -19.36
C ARG A 3 -2.01 -24.38 -18.10
N THR A 4 -1.71 -24.97 -16.94
CA THR A 4 -2.11 -24.44 -15.64
C THR A 4 -1.36 -23.12 -15.40
N LEU A 5 -2.02 -21.99 -15.63
CA LEU A 5 -1.48 -20.68 -15.26
C LEU A 5 -1.53 -20.58 -13.73
N LYS A 6 -0.41 -20.86 -13.07
CA LYS A 6 -0.21 -20.48 -11.66
C LYS A 6 -0.39 -18.96 -11.58
N ALA A 7 -1.47 -18.51 -10.96
CA ALA A 7 -1.58 -17.14 -10.51
C ALA A 7 -0.38 -16.88 -9.60
N ARG A 8 0.62 -16.15 -10.12
CA ARG A 8 1.71 -15.65 -9.28
C ARG A 8 1.02 -14.66 -8.33
N PRO A 9 1.08 -14.86 -7.00
CA PRO A 9 0.65 -13.82 -6.10
C PRO A 9 1.36 -12.53 -6.53
N CYS A 10 0.64 -11.41 -6.46
CA CYS A 10 1.22 -10.09 -6.65
C CYS A 10 2.60 -10.07 -5.97
N PRO A 11 3.61 -9.39 -6.54
CA PRO A 11 4.88 -9.22 -5.87
C PRO A 11 4.65 -8.37 -4.61
N PHE A 12 4.10 -8.98 -3.57
CA PHE A 12 4.49 -8.73 -2.21
C PHE A 12 6.00 -8.88 -2.26
N SER A 13 6.64 -7.74 -2.40
CA SER A 13 7.98 -7.54 -1.90
C SER A 13 7.86 -7.79 -0.40
N ALA A 14 7.88 -9.08 -0.04
CA ALA A 14 8.32 -9.53 1.26
C ALA A 14 9.69 -8.87 1.42
N GLY A 15 9.69 -7.79 2.19
CA GLY A 15 10.85 -6.97 2.43
C GLY A 15 12.03 -7.85 2.79
N ARG A 16 13.06 -7.77 1.96
CA ARG A 16 14.42 -7.81 2.47
C ARG A 16 15.08 -6.53 1.99
N ASP A 17 14.61 -5.42 2.54
CA ASP A 17 15.43 -4.22 2.61
C ASP A 17 16.61 -4.57 3.52
N LYS A 18 17.62 -5.24 2.96
CA LYS A 18 18.97 -5.16 3.51
C LYS A 18 19.41 -3.73 3.23
N VAL A 19 18.98 -2.81 4.10
CA VAL A 19 19.59 -1.50 4.19
C VAL A 19 21.03 -1.75 4.61
N ASP A 20 21.92 -1.68 3.63
CA ASP A 20 23.36 -1.74 3.86
C ASP A 20 23.69 -0.65 4.88
N SER A 21 24.38 -1.07 5.94
CA SER A 21 24.53 -0.32 7.17
C SER A 21 25.62 0.74 7.03
N ALA A 22 25.34 1.85 6.35
CA ALA A 22 26.23 3.01 6.37
C ALA A 22 25.56 4.31 5.86
N MET A 23 24.57 4.83 6.57
CA MET A 23 24.27 6.27 6.51
C MET A 23 24.02 6.77 7.93
N ARG A 24 25.06 7.31 8.56
CA ARG A 24 24.90 8.17 9.74
C ARG A 24 24.07 9.37 9.30
N GLY A 25 22.87 9.53 9.82
CA GLY A 25 22.06 10.68 9.43
C GLY A 25 20.68 10.69 10.07
N ARG A 26 20.62 11.26 11.28
CA ARG A 26 19.45 11.85 11.95
C ARG A 26 18.21 10.94 12.03
N SER A 27 17.95 10.45 13.25
CA SER A 27 16.64 9.89 13.61
C SER A 27 15.57 10.95 13.33
N SER A 28 14.95 10.91 12.15
CA SER A 28 13.86 11.76 11.76
C SER A 28 12.74 11.56 12.78
N GLN A 29 12.36 12.61 13.51
CA GLN A 29 11.16 12.62 14.37
C GLN A 29 9.86 12.51 13.55
N ASN A 30 9.95 12.08 12.30
CA ASN A 30 8.84 11.97 11.39
C ASN A 30 8.30 10.54 11.47
N GLN A 31 7.01 10.45 11.76
CA GLN A 31 6.29 9.20 11.91
C GLN A 31 5.18 9.14 10.87
N TRP A 32 4.78 7.94 10.51
CA TRP A 32 3.58 7.80 9.70
C TRP A 32 2.36 8.18 10.52
N SER A 33 1.43 8.92 9.91
CA SER A 33 0.08 9.06 10.43
C SER A 33 -0.65 7.72 10.40
N GLY A 34 -1.84 7.70 11.00
CA GLY A 34 -2.78 6.59 10.81
C GLY A 34 -3.03 6.36 9.32
N TRP A 35 -3.21 5.09 8.95
CA TRP A 35 -3.67 4.77 7.61
C TRP A 35 -5.04 5.40 7.36
N SER A 36 -5.21 5.95 6.16
CA SER A 36 -6.52 6.31 5.63
C SER A 36 -7.40 5.08 5.53
N ASP A 37 -8.70 5.32 5.38
CA ASP A 37 -9.62 4.29 4.95
C ASP A 37 -9.17 3.68 3.61
N TRP A 38 -9.55 2.42 3.43
CA TRP A 38 -9.37 1.74 2.16
C TRP A 38 -10.24 2.42 1.09
N SER A 39 -9.67 2.61 -0.09
CA SER A 39 -10.43 2.99 -1.28
C SER A 39 -11.50 1.94 -1.58
N THR A 40 -12.48 2.35 -2.39
CA THR A 40 -13.36 1.39 -3.05
C THR A 40 -12.53 0.38 -3.85
N CYS A 41 -13.08 -0.83 -4.00
CA CYS A 41 -12.50 -1.83 -4.86
C CYS A 41 -12.55 -1.33 -6.31
N THR A 42 -11.47 -1.50 -7.08
CA THR A 42 -11.44 -1.10 -8.49
C THR A 42 -12.52 -1.77 -9.32
N LEU A 43 -12.96 -2.97 -8.91
CA LEU A 43 -14.05 -3.71 -9.54
C LEU A 43 -15.21 -3.83 -8.56
N THR A 44 -16.42 -3.84 -9.11
CA THR A 44 -17.66 -4.05 -8.36
C THR A 44 -18.04 -5.53 -8.24
N CYS A 45 -17.43 -6.41 -9.03
CA CYS A 45 -17.59 -7.87 -8.96
C CYS A 45 -16.24 -8.58 -9.23
N GLY A 46 -16.07 -9.78 -8.68
CA GLY A 46 -14.86 -10.58 -8.89
C GLY A 46 -13.67 -10.12 -8.06
N GLN A 47 -12.46 -10.17 -8.64
CA GLN A 47 -11.21 -9.82 -7.97
C GLN A 47 -10.70 -8.44 -8.42
N GLY A 48 -10.85 -7.44 -7.57
CA GLY A 48 -10.28 -6.11 -7.77
C GLY A 48 -9.13 -5.82 -6.81
N THR A 49 -8.65 -4.58 -6.84
CA THR A 49 -7.66 -4.06 -5.89
C THR A 49 -8.25 -2.86 -5.16
N ARG A 50 -7.89 -2.67 -3.90
CA ARG A 50 -8.14 -1.45 -3.14
C ARG A 50 -6.82 -0.94 -2.59
N MET A 51 -6.75 0.35 -2.31
CA MET A 51 -5.55 0.99 -1.79
C MET A 51 -5.87 1.84 -0.58
N ARG A 52 -4.92 1.96 0.35
CA ARG A 52 -4.95 2.95 1.43
C ARG A 52 -3.65 3.72 1.45
N ARG A 53 -3.71 4.93 1.98
CA ARG A 53 -2.57 5.86 2.02
C ARG A 53 -2.34 6.31 3.45
N ARG A 54 -1.13 6.76 3.75
CA ARG A 54 -0.79 7.41 5.02
C ARG A 54 0.16 8.55 4.72
N ASP A 55 0.11 9.57 5.55
CA ASP A 55 0.96 10.73 5.42
C ASP A 55 2.14 10.62 6.37
N CYS A 56 3.29 11.14 5.95
CA CYS A 56 4.41 11.32 6.87
C CYS A 56 4.15 12.60 7.66
N VAL A 57 4.18 12.52 8.99
CA VAL A 57 3.96 13.67 9.87
C VAL A 57 5.18 13.85 10.77
N GLY A 58 5.53 15.09 11.07
CA GLY A 58 6.57 15.44 12.03
C GLY A 58 6.06 16.49 13.00
N MET A 59 6.76 16.65 14.12
CA MET A 59 6.52 17.75 15.05
C MET A 59 7.36 18.96 14.64
N GLU A 60 6.74 20.14 14.62
CA GLU A 60 7.39 21.44 14.45
C GLU A 60 6.74 22.40 15.45
N ASP A 61 7.50 22.86 16.45
CA ASP A 61 7.00 23.80 17.48
C ASP A 61 5.67 23.32 18.12
N ASP A 62 5.65 22.08 18.61
CA ASP A 62 4.48 21.37 19.16
C ASP A 62 3.27 21.22 18.21
N THR A 63 3.44 21.51 16.91
CA THR A 63 2.42 21.28 15.89
C THR A 63 2.72 20.07 15.02
N LEU A 64 1.68 19.27 14.71
CA LEU A 64 1.76 18.16 13.77
C LEU A 64 1.68 18.70 12.34
N VAL A 65 2.78 18.57 11.59
CA VAL A 65 2.88 19.04 10.21
C VAL A 65 3.12 17.89 9.24
N ARG A 66 2.53 17.99 8.04
CA ARG A 66 2.75 17.00 6.97
C ARG A 66 4.13 17.18 6.35
N ARG A 67 4.84 16.07 6.19
CA ARG A 67 6.19 15.97 5.65
C ARG A 67 6.20 15.13 4.39
N GLU A 68 7.33 15.15 3.70
CA GLU A 68 7.55 14.30 2.53
C GLU A 68 7.60 12.83 2.94
N ALA A 69 6.93 11.97 2.16
CA ALA A 69 6.87 10.54 2.40
C ALA A 69 8.26 9.87 2.48
N ALA A 70 9.25 10.41 1.76
CA ALA A 70 10.62 9.91 1.77
C ALA A 70 11.30 10.00 3.14
N GLN A 71 10.79 10.85 4.04
CA GLN A 71 11.39 11.05 5.35
C GLN A 71 10.87 10.12 6.44
N CYS A 72 9.81 9.36 6.16
CA CYS A 72 9.30 8.30 7.02
C CYS A 72 9.74 6.94 6.47
N ARG A 73 10.17 6.02 7.34
CA ARG A 73 10.62 4.70 6.92
C ARG A 73 9.45 3.82 6.47
N GLY A 74 9.48 3.34 5.23
CA GLY A 74 8.49 2.40 4.67
C GLY A 74 7.66 3.02 3.54
N ARG A 75 6.56 2.35 3.15
CA ARG A 75 5.70 2.77 2.03
C ARG A 75 4.58 3.70 2.49
N ALA A 76 4.28 4.75 1.72
CA ALA A 76 3.15 5.64 1.95
C ALA A 76 1.80 5.07 1.45
N VAL A 77 1.85 4.09 0.55
CA VAL A 77 0.68 3.48 -0.10
C VAL A 77 0.73 1.98 0.06
N GLU A 78 -0.41 1.39 0.40
CA GLU A 78 -0.61 -0.05 0.50
C GLU A 78 -1.74 -0.50 -0.43
N HIS A 79 -1.52 -1.60 -1.15
CA HIS A 79 -2.50 -2.20 -2.05
C HIS A 79 -2.95 -3.56 -1.49
N TYR A 80 -4.24 -3.85 -1.58
CA TYR A 80 -4.82 -5.10 -1.11
C TYR A 80 -5.85 -5.63 -2.11
N LEU A 81 -5.88 -6.95 -2.32
CA LEU A 81 -6.87 -7.57 -3.20
C LEU A 81 -8.24 -7.62 -2.50
N CYS A 82 -9.26 -7.11 -3.17
CA CYS A 82 -10.65 -7.23 -2.74
C CYS A 82 -11.35 -8.27 -3.61
N ARG A 83 -12.08 -9.18 -2.96
CA ARG A 83 -12.99 -10.11 -3.63
C ARG A 83 -14.41 -9.70 -3.27
N LEU A 84 -15.10 -9.06 -4.20
CA LEU A 84 -16.50 -8.69 -4.02
C LEU A 84 -17.38 -9.77 -4.64
N ALA A 85 -18.28 -10.33 -3.83
CA ALA A 85 -19.30 -11.25 -4.31
C ALA A 85 -20.36 -10.44 -5.06
N GLY A 86 -20.29 -10.48 -6.38
CA GLY A 86 -21.30 -9.94 -7.29
C GLY A 86 -21.27 -10.78 -8.56
N PRO A 87 -22.42 -10.95 -9.26
CA PRO A 87 -22.45 -11.74 -10.49
C PRO A 87 -21.42 -11.15 -11.46
N LEU A 88 -20.49 -11.99 -11.92
CA LEU A 88 -19.70 -11.69 -13.11
C LEU A 88 -20.70 -11.23 -14.15
N ALA A 89 -20.53 -10.01 -14.67
CA ALA A 89 -21.45 -9.41 -15.62
C ALA A 89 -21.87 -10.45 -16.66
N VAL A 90 -23.15 -10.86 -16.61
CA VAL A 90 -23.81 -11.47 -17.75
C VAL A 90 -23.83 -10.37 -18.79
N VAL A 91 -22.79 -10.29 -19.60
CA VAL A 91 -22.88 -9.63 -20.90
C VAL A 91 -23.88 -10.49 -21.68
N ASN A 92 -25.08 -9.94 -21.89
CA ASN A 92 -26.08 -10.59 -22.73
C ASN A 92 -25.51 -10.84 -24.14
N SER A 93 -25.96 -11.96 -24.70
CA SER A 93 -25.52 -12.61 -25.95
C SER A 93 -25.48 -11.73 -27.18
#